data_AF-A0A2Z3I521-F1
#
_entry.id   AF-A0A2Z3I521-F1
#
_cell.length_a   1.000
_cell.length_b   1.000
_cell.length_c   1.000
_cell.angle_alpha   90.00
_cell.angle_beta   90.00
_cell.angle_gamma   90.00
#
_symmetry.space_group_name_H-M   'P 1'
#
loop_
_entity.id
_entity.type
_entity.pdbx_description
1 polymer ?
#
loop_
_entity_poly.entity_id
_entity_poly.type
_entity_poly.pdbx_seq_one_letter_code
_entity_poly.pdbx_strand_id
1 'polypeptide(L)' 'MKEPKKYTSIRISEDRKMTLERLAIDTSYISKKSIKWTDIVNYLIDNYAKDAAQDLKTKKEV' A
#
# COMPACT_ATOMS: atom_id res chain seq x y z
N MET A 1 -17.71 22.37 -6.74
CA MET A 1 -17.49 21.03 -7.33
C MET A 1 -16.07 20.60 -6.99
N LYS A 2 -15.84 19.42 -6.40
CA LYS A 2 -14.47 18.89 -6.18
C LYS A 2 -14.03 18.17 -7.46
N GLU A 3 -12.82 18.45 -7.94
CA GLU A 3 -12.27 17.79 -9.12
C GLU A 3 -12.24 16.26 -8.94
N PRO A 4 -12.52 15.47 -9.99
CA PRO A 4 -12.48 14.02 -9.91
C PRO A 4 -11.04 13.55 -9.66
N LYS A 5 -10.85 12.68 -8.67
CA LYS A 5 -9.55 12.05 -8.42
C LYS A 5 -9.14 11.23 -9.64
N LYS A 6 -7.93 11.48 -10.15
CA LYS A 6 -7.30 10.67 -11.20
C LYS A 6 -6.63 9.47 -10.55
N TYR A 7 -6.93 8.27 -11.04
CA TYR A 7 -6.34 7.02 -10.55
C TYR A 7 -5.32 6.49 -11.57
N THR A 8 -4.30 5.81 -11.08
CA THR A 8 -3.26 5.17 -11.90
C THR A 8 -3.02 3.74 -11.43
N SER A 9 -2.40 2.94 -12.29
CA SER A 9 -2.05 1.54 -12.01
C SER A 9 -0.65 1.44 -11.43
N ILE A 10 -0.46 0.59 -10.43
CA ILE A 10 0.85 0.24 -9.88
C ILE A 10 1.26 -1.13 -10.42
N ARG A 11 2.50 -1.25 -10.88
CA ARG A 11 3.09 -2.54 -11.27
C ARG A 11 3.59 -3.27 -10.02
N ILE A 12 2.89 -4.32 -9.62
CA ILE A 12 3.29 -5.22 -8.52
C ILE A 12 3.31 -6.66 -9.01
N SER A 13 4.18 -7.50 -8.41
CA SER A 13 4.14 -8.94 -8.66
C SER A 13 2.89 -9.56 -8.05
N GLU A 14 2.46 -10.68 -8.61
CA GLU A 14 1.30 -11.44 -8.12
C GLU A 14 1.47 -11.86 -6.65
N ASP A 15 2.65 -12.35 -6.27
CA ASP A 15 2.94 -12.75 -4.89
C ASP A 15 2.78 -11.61 -3.88
N ARG A 16 3.24 -10.41 -4.25
CA ARG A 16 3.10 -9.21 -3.40
C ARG A 16 1.64 -8.81 -3.28
N LYS A 17 0.89 -8.86 -4.38
CA LYS A 17 -0.55 -8.61 -4.36
C LYS A 17 -1.25 -9.63 -3.44
N MET A 18 -0.97 -10.91 -3.59
CA MET A 18 -1.57 -11.98 -2.77
C MET A 18 -1.29 -11.79 -1.29
N THR A 19 -0.08 -11.36 -0.94
CA THR A 19 0.28 -11.02 0.45
C THR A 19 -0.56 -9.87 0.99
N LEU A 20 -0.72 -8.80 0.20
CA LEU A 20 -1.54 -7.65 0.59
C LEU A 20 -3.03 -8.00 0.68
N GLU A 21 -3.54 -8.87 -0.20
CA GLU A 21 -4.92 -9.36 -0.15
C GLU A 21 -5.17 -10.17 1.14
N ARG A 22 -4.24 -11.05 1.53
CA ARG A 22 -4.35 -11.78 2.80
C ARG A 22 -4.37 -10.84 4.00
N LEU A 23 -3.46 -9.86 4.03
CA LEU A 23 -3.45 -8.84 5.08
C LEU A 23 -4.75 -8.02 5.11
N ALA A 24 -5.33 -7.73 3.94
CA ALA A 24 -6.60 -7.04 3.85
C ALA A 24 -7.76 -7.89 4.40
N ILE A 25 -7.77 -9.21 4.13
CA ILE A 25 -8.75 -10.14 4.69
C ILE A 25 -8.64 -10.19 6.21
N ASP A 26 -7.43 -10.38 6.74
CA ASP A 26 -7.19 -10.47 8.18
C ASP A 26 -7.59 -9.18 8.90
N THR A 27 -7.18 -8.04 8.34
CA THR A 27 -7.54 -6.72 8.86
C THR A 27 -9.05 -6.49 8.78
N SER A 28 -9.69 -6.92 7.69
CA SER A 28 -11.15 -6.81 7.53
C SER A 28 -11.91 -7.61 8.60
N TYR A 29 -11.44 -8.84 8.85
CA TYR A 29 -12.01 -9.72 9.85
C TYR A 29 -11.93 -9.13 11.25
N ILE A 30 -10.75 -8.63 11.65
CA ILE A 30 -10.52 -8.05 12.97
C ILE A 30 -11.27 -6.72 13.13
N SER A 31 -11.22 -5.86 12.13
CA SER A 31 -11.82 -4.51 12.19
C SER A 31 -13.33 -4.49 11.93
N LYS A 32 -13.92 -5.62 11.50
CA LYS A 32 -15.32 -5.73 11.03
C LYS A 32 -15.66 -4.73 9.92
N LYS A 33 -14.67 -4.33 9.12
CA LYS A 33 -14.83 -3.40 7.99
C LYS A 33 -14.31 -4.06 6.72
N SER A 34 -14.90 -3.72 5.58
CA SER A 34 -14.37 -4.16 4.30
C SER A 34 -13.13 -3.33 3.96
N ILE A 35 -11.95 -3.94 4.06
CA ILE A 35 -10.66 -3.35 3.70
C ILE A 35 -10.17 -4.04 2.42
N LYS A 36 -9.73 -3.25 1.44
CA LYS A 36 -9.11 -3.74 0.21
C LYS A 36 -7.60 -3.65 0.31
N TRP A 37 -6.89 -4.49 -0.42
CA TRP A 37 -5.43 -4.39 -0.53
C TRP A 37 -4.96 -2.99 -0.97
N THR A 38 -5.75 -2.30 -1.82
CA THR A 38 -5.46 -0.92 -2.25
C THR A 38 -5.51 0.08 -1.10
N ASP A 39 -6.38 -0.13 -0.10
CA ASP A 39 -6.47 0.75 1.07
C ASP A 39 -5.21 0.63 1.92
N ILE A 40 -4.69 -0.59 2.09
CA ILE A 40 -3.41 -0.85 2.74
C ILE A 40 -2.27 -0.17 1.96
N VAL A 41 -2.23 -0.31 0.64
CA VAL A 41 -1.18 0.32 -0.19
C VAL A 41 -1.23 1.85 -0.09
N ASN A 42 -2.41 2.45 -0.17
CA ASN A 42 -2.54 3.90 -0.02
C ASN A 42 -2.10 4.35 1.38
N TYR A 43 -2.48 3.62 2.43
CA TYR A 43 -2.00 3.90 3.79
C TYR A 43 -0.47 3.79 3.90
N LEU A 44 0.13 2.80 3.24
CA LEU A 44 1.59 2.66 3.18
C LEU A 44 2.26 3.86 2.50
N ILE A 45 1.70 4.31 1.38
CA ILE A 45 2.21 5.46 0.64
C ILE A 45 2.09 6.74 1.48
N ASP A 46 0.92 6.99 2.06
CA ASP A 46 0.66 8.24 2.76
C ASP A 46 1.47 8.37 4.06
N ASN A 47 1.73 7.26 4.75
CA ASN A 47 2.37 7.28 6.07
C ASN A 47 3.85 6.90 6.05
N TYR A 48 4.28 6.00 5.16
CA TYR A 48 5.62 5.40 5.21
C TYR A 48 6.47 5.68 3.95
N ALA A 49 5.95 6.33 2.90
CA ALA A 49 6.74 6.58 1.70
C ALA A 49 7.98 7.45 1.94
N LYS A 50 7.92 8.40 2.89
CA LYS A 50 9.08 9.25 3.24
C LYS A 50 10.21 8.44 3.85
N ASP A 51 9.87 7.57 4.79
CA ASP A 51 10.84 6.70 5.47
C ASP A 51 11.43 5.72 4.47
N ALA A 52 10.59 5.09 3.64
CA ALA A 52 11.04 4.20 2.57
C ALA A 52 11.99 4.92 1.59
N ALA A 53 11.70 6.17 1.21
CA ALA A 53 12.59 6.94 0.34
C ALA A 53 13.93 7.28 1.03
N GLN A 54 13.92 7.55 2.34
CA GLN A 54 15.13 7.82 3.10
C GLN A 54 15.99 6.56 3.25
N ASP A 55 15.39 5.42 3.51
CA ASP A 55 16.08 4.13 3.58
C ASP A 55 16.75 3.78 2.25
N LEU A 56 16.08 4.02 1.12
CA LEU A 56 16.66 3.81 -0.21
C LEU A 56 17.86 4.72 -0.49
N LYS A 57 17.86 5.96 0.00
CA LYS A 57 19.01 6.87 -0.13
C LYS A 57 20.19 6.46 0.76
N THR A 58 19.87 5.88 1.93
CA THR A 58 20.86 5.55 2.97
C THR A 58 21.45 4.16 2.75
N LYS A 59 20.72 3.26 2.10
CA LYS A 59 21.25 2.03 1.51
C LYS A 59 22.19 2.39 0.34
N LYS A 60 23.39 2.87 0.67
CA LYS A 60 24.55 2.68 -0.19
C LYS A 60 24.73 1.17 -0.35
N GLU A 61 24.79 0.73 -1.61
CA GLU A 61 25.18 -0.62 -1.99
C GLU A 61 26.43 -1.02 -1.21
N VAL A 62 26.34 -2.16 -0.50
CA VAL A 62 27.50 -2.91 -0.03
C VAL A 62 27.78 -3.99 -1.07
#